data_AF-A0A1F7J064-F1
#
_entry.id   AF-A0A1F7J064-F1
#
_cell.length_a   1.000
_cell.length_b   1.000
_cell.length_c   1.000
_cell.angle_alpha   90.00
_cell.angle_beta   90.00
_cell.angle_gamma   90.00
#
_symmetry.space_group_name_H-M   'P 1'
#
loop_
_entity.id
_entity.type
_entity.pdbx_description
1 polymer ?
#
loop_
_entity_poly.entity_id
_entity_poly.type
_entity_poly.pdbx_seq_one_letter_code
_entity_poly.pdbx_strand_id
1 'polypeptide(L)'
;MKRLVFTFGTLYEPSIISSLLGKVPRHFLASVKGYSIFKGTEKDAPEVIRKELSENRDMKNFSFLFAKKSVQPNDAITGKAYEITTSQELILDNYERYPTWYRKEGVEIEDEKGRKHQGFMYAIDKGGEKVERFERVNGDMNFYIESGEKIRKKILEEFPNIHL
;
A
#
# COMPACT_ATOMS: atom_id res chain seq x y z
N MET A 1 1.12 -8.50 18.58
CA MET A 1 -0.26 -8.73 18.07
C MET A 1 -0.21 -8.87 16.56
N LYS A 2 -1.13 -9.63 15.95
CA LYS A 2 -1.22 -9.74 14.49
C LYS A 2 -2.44 -9.00 13.95
N ARG A 3 -2.34 -8.44 12.75
CA ARG A 3 -3.39 -7.67 12.07
C ARG A 3 -3.44 -8.02 10.59
N LEU A 4 -4.55 -7.73 9.94
CA LEU A 4 -4.70 -7.88 8.50
C LEU A 4 -4.52 -6.53 7.80
N VAL A 5 -3.63 -6.50 6.81
CA VAL A 5 -3.49 -5.39 5.86
C VAL A 5 -3.93 -5.86 4.47
N PHE A 6 -4.89 -5.15 3.87
CA PHE A 6 -5.31 -5.38 2.50
C PHE A 6 -4.47 -4.54 1.53
N THR A 7 -4.00 -5.18 0.46
CA THR A 7 -3.13 -4.57 -0.55
C THR A 7 -3.61 -4.94 -1.95
N PHE A 8 -3.55 -3.99 -2.89
CA PHE A 8 -3.99 -4.18 -4.28
C PHE A 8 -2.97 -3.66 -5.31
N GLY A 9 -2.23 -2.61 -4.99
CA GLY A 9 -1.18 -2.03 -5.85
C GLY A 9 0.15 -2.75 -5.65
N THR A 10 1.22 -1.97 -5.51
CA THR A 10 2.61 -2.46 -5.49
C THR A 10 2.84 -3.58 -4.46
N LEU A 11 2.26 -3.47 -3.25
CA LEU A 11 2.42 -4.45 -2.18
C LEU A 11 1.67 -5.78 -2.41
N TYR A 12 0.87 -5.88 -3.47
CA TYR A 12 0.33 -7.15 -3.94
C TYR A 12 1.43 -8.10 -4.43
N GLU A 13 2.52 -7.55 -4.97
CA GLU A 13 3.60 -8.33 -5.56
C GLU A 13 4.48 -9.00 -4.48
N PRO A 14 4.65 -10.34 -4.52
CA PRO A 14 5.40 -11.07 -3.49
C PRO A 14 6.85 -10.60 -3.31
N SER A 15 7.53 -10.26 -4.40
CA SER A 15 8.94 -9.82 -4.36
C SER A 15 9.09 -8.52 -3.58
N ILE A 16 8.19 -7.56 -3.79
CA ILE A 16 8.25 -6.23 -3.15
C ILE A 16 7.86 -6.32 -1.68
N ILE A 17 6.78 -7.03 -1.34
CA ILE A 17 6.42 -7.17 0.08
C ILE A 17 7.46 -7.98 0.86
N SER A 18 8.09 -8.98 0.24
CA SER A 18 9.19 -9.73 0.86
C SER A 18 10.43 -8.87 1.06
N SER A 19 10.72 -7.93 0.15
CA SER A 19 11.87 -7.02 0.31
C SER A 19 11.66 -6.08 1.50
N LEU A 20 10.43 -5.62 1.73
CA LEU A 20 10.06 -4.84 2.92
C LEU A 20 10.06 -5.65 4.21
N LEU A 21 9.49 -6.86 4.20
CA LEU A 21 9.16 -7.59 5.44
C LEU A 21 10.09 -8.76 5.75
N GLY A 22 11.11 -8.99 4.92
CA GLY A 22 12.08 -10.10 5.07
C GLY A 22 11.61 -11.43 4.51
N LYS A 23 10.29 -11.62 4.40
CA LYS A 23 9.61 -12.79 3.84
C LYS A 23 8.22 -12.39 3.39
N VAL A 24 7.60 -13.18 2.53
CA VAL A 24 6.17 -13.05 2.21
C VAL A 24 5.34 -13.48 3.43
N PRO A 25 4.53 -12.59 4.05
CA PRO A 25 3.68 -13.00 5.15
C PRO A 25 2.60 -13.99 4.70
N ARG A 26 2.00 -14.71 5.66
CA ARG A 26 0.80 -15.50 5.40
C ARG A 26 -0.29 -14.59 4.83
N HIS A 27 -0.97 -15.05 3.78
CA HIS A 27 -1.99 -14.25 3.11
C HIS A 27 -3.07 -15.11 2.47
N PHE A 28 -4.12 -14.44 2.02
CA PHE A 28 -5.17 -14.99 1.19
C PHE A 28 -5.63 -13.94 0.17
N LEU A 29 -6.21 -14.42 -0.94
CA LEU A 29 -6.89 -13.55 -1.91
C LEU A 29 -8.18 -13.03 -1.30
N ALA A 30 -8.45 -11.75 -1.53
CA ALA A 30 -9.56 -11.07 -0.89
C ALA A 30 -10.12 -9.93 -1.74
N SER A 31 -11.27 -9.42 -1.33
CA SER A 31 -11.89 -8.21 -1.87
C SER A 31 -12.33 -7.25 -0.75
N VAL A 32 -12.44 -5.97 -1.10
CA VAL A 32 -13.02 -4.94 -0.24
C VAL A 32 -14.09 -4.20 -1.05
N LYS A 33 -15.33 -4.21 -0.57
CA LYS A 33 -16.50 -3.56 -1.20
C LYS A 33 -16.61 -2.08 -0.81
N GLY A 34 -17.23 -1.27 -1.66
CA GLY A 34 -17.42 0.17 -1.47
C GLY A 34 -16.20 1.01 -1.81
N TYR A 35 -15.19 0.44 -2.48
CA TYR A 35 -13.95 1.14 -2.87
C TYR A 35 -13.64 0.94 -4.35
N SER A 36 -12.91 1.90 -4.92
CA SER A 36 -12.36 1.84 -6.26
C SER A 36 -10.92 2.32 -6.25
N ILE A 37 -10.22 2.03 -7.34
CA ILE A 37 -8.83 2.41 -7.54
C ILE A 37 -8.79 3.68 -8.37
N PHE A 38 -7.96 4.61 -7.93
CA PHE A 38 -7.75 5.89 -8.57
C PHE A 38 -6.27 6.05 -8.90
N LYS A 39 -6.00 6.75 -9.99
CA LYS A 39 -4.66 7.17 -10.39
C LYS A 39 -4.47 8.64 -10.05
N GLY A 40 -3.51 8.91 -9.17
CA GLY A 40 -3.06 10.25 -8.82
C GLY A 40 -1.82 10.65 -9.62
N THR A 41 -1.59 11.96 -9.66
CA THR A 41 -0.42 12.61 -10.26
C THR A 41 0.35 13.38 -9.19
N GLU A 42 1.47 14.02 -9.55
CA GLU A 42 2.17 14.91 -8.63
C GLU A 42 1.26 15.93 -7.94
N LYS A 43 0.19 16.41 -8.59
CA LYS A 43 -0.71 17.43 -8.05
C LYS A 43 -1.56 16.94 -6.89
N ASP A 44 -1.76 15.63 -6.80
CA ASP A 44 -2.55 14.98 -5.76
C ASP A 44 -1.71 14.62 -4.52
N ALA A 45 -0.37 14.69 -4.63
CA ALA A 45 0.53 14.44 -3.51
C ALA A 45 0.70 15.69 -2.62
N PRO A 46 0.79 15.52 -1.28
CA PRO A 46 1.10 16.62 -0.36
C PRO A 46 2.41 17.31 -0.72
N GLU A 47 2.53 18.61 -0.44
CA GLU A 47 3.72 19.40 -0.83
C GLU A 47 5.03 18.81 -0.32
N VAL A 48 5.06 18.37 0.95
CA VAL A 48 6.25 17.73 1.56
C VAL A 48 6.67 16.48 0.77
N ILE A 49 5.69 15.68 0.33
CA ILE A 49 5.93 14.44 -0.43
C ILE A 49 6.38 14.77 -1.85
N ARG A 50 5.82 15.81 -2.49
CA ARG A 50 6.28 16.25 -3.82
C ARG A 50 7.75 16.68 -3.78
N LYS A 51 8.15 17.44 -2.75
CA LYS A 51 9.54 17.86 -2.55
C LYS A 51 10.47 16.65 -2.40
N GLU A 52 10.14 15.72 -1.50
CA GLU A 52 10.89 14.47 -1.31
C GLU A 52 11.03 13.67 -2.62
N LEU A 53 9.92 13.47 -3.35
CA LEU A 53 9.94 12.67 -4.58
C LEU A 53 10.69 13.36 -5.72
N SER A 54 10.66 14.69 -5.79
CA SER A 54 11.35 15.46 -6.83
C SER A 54 12.87 15.34 -6.80
N GLU A 55 13.44 14.94 -5.66
CA GLU A 55 14.88 14.68 -5.54
C GLU A 55 15.32 13.44 -6.34
N ASN A 56 14.39 12.50 -6.58
CA ASN A 56 14.72 11.18 -7.11
C ASN A 56 13.78 10.68 -8.22
N ARG A 57 12.79 11.47 -8.64
CA ARG A 57 11.82 11.10 -9.68
C ARG A 57 11.52 12.24 -10.64
N ASP A 58 11.27 11.87 -11.89
CA ASP A 58 10.66 12.77 -12.87
C ASP A 58 9.18 12.99 -12.50
N MET A 59 8.91 14.17 -11.94
CA MET A 59 7.57 14.52 -11.46
C MET A 59 6.58 14.80 -12.59
N LYS A 60 7.06 15.11 -13.81
CA LYS A 60 6.19 15.36 -14.97
C LYS A 60 5.37 14.14 -15.36
N ASN A 61 5.96 12.96 -15.22
CA ASN A 61 5.34 11.67 -15.56
C ASN A 61 4.97 10.86 -14.31
N PHE A 62 5.14 11.44 -13.13
CA PHE A 62 4.88 10.75 -11.88
C PHE A 62 3.40 10.44 -11.71
N SER A 63 3.12 9.19 -11.39
CA SER A 63 1.77 8.76 -11.01
C SER A 63 1.82 7.65 -9.97
N PHE A 64 0.74 7.52 -9.23
CA PHE A 64 0.57 6.52 -8.19
C PHE A 64 -0.88 6.04 -8.16
N LEU A 65 -1.10 4.85 -7.60
CA LEU A 65 -2.42 4.25 -7.47
C LEU A 65 -2.82 4.24 -6.00
N PHE A 66 -4.08 4.56 -5.73
CA PHE A 66 -4.61 4.56 -4.37
C PHE A 66 -6.06 4.08 -4.34
N ALA A 67 -6.46 3.49 -3.21
CA ALA A 67 -7.84 3.15 -2.94
C ALA A 67 -8.58 4.37 -2.37
N LYS A 68 -9.81 4.58 -2.82
CA LYS A 68 -10.74 5.60 -2.32
C LYS A 68 -12.15 5.03 -2.31
N LYS A 69 -12.99 5.51 -1.37
CA LYS A 69 -14.40 5.12 -1.33
C LYS A 69 -15.05 5.41 -2.67
N SER A 70 -15.76 4.43 -3.20
CA SER A 70 -16.49 4.61 -4.46
C SER A 70 -17.80 5.36 -4.22
N VAL A 71 -18.24 6.08 -5.25
CA VAL A 71 -19.60 6.61 -5.34
C VAL A 71 -20.62 5.50 -5.62
N GLN A 72 -20.18 4.35 -6.13
CA GLN A 72 -21.01 3.17 -6.37
C GLN A 72 -20.75 2.14 -5.26
N PRO A 73 -21.73 1.85 -4.38
CA PRO A 73 -21.53 0.97 -3.22
C PRO A 73 -21.12 -0.46 -3.57
N ASN A 74 -21.46 -0.93 -4.76
CA ASN A 74 -21.17 -2.28 -5.24
C ASN A 74 -19.77 -2.41 -5.87
N ASP A 75 -19.05 -1.31 -6.07
CA ASP A 75 -17.67 -1.39 -6.53
C ASP A 75 -16.82 -2.13 -5.50
N ALA A 76 -15.91 -2.97 -5.97
CA ALA A 76 -15.00 -3.71 -5.12
C ALA A 76 -13.60 -3.69 -5.71
N ILE A 77 -12.61 -3.67 -4.81
CA ILE A 77 -11.20 -3.85 -5.16
C ILE A 77 -10.78 -5.27 -4.79
N THR A 78 -10.00 -5.92 -5.66
CA THR A 78 -9.45 -7.26 -5.41
C THR A 78 -7.94 -7.18 -5.15
N GLY A 79 -7.48 -8.02 -4.23
CA GLY A 79 -6.12 -7.93 -3.73
C GLY A 79 -5.73 -9.09 -2.82
N LYS A 80 -4.71 -8.86 -2.00
CA LYS A 80 -4.23 -9.80 -0.98
C LYS A 80 -4.37 -9.19 0.39
N ALA A 81 -4.85 -9.98 1.33
CA ALA A 81 -4.82 -9.66 2.75
C ALA A 81 -3.64 -10.39 3.41
N TYR A 82 -2.67 -9.63 3.91
CA TYR A 82 -1.50 -10.17 4.62
C TYR A 82 -1.71 -10.11 6.13
N GLU A 83 -1.35 -11.19 6.82
CA GLU A 83 -1.27 -11.25 8.27
C GLU A 83 0.10 -10.73 8.72
N ILE A 84 0.11 -9.55 9.34
CA ILE A 84 1.33 -8.82 9.73
C ILE A 84 1.43 -8.63 11.24
N THR A 85 2.66 -8.53 11.74
CA THR A 85 2.95 -8.12 13.12
C THR A 85 2.98 -6.59 13.24
N THR A 86 2.94 -6.07 14.48
CA THR A 86 3.12 -4.63 14.76
C THR A 86 4.45 -4.09 14.21
N SER A 87 5.51 -4.90 14.25
CA SER A 87 6.81 -4.58 13.68
C SER A 87 6.79 -4.45 12.16
N GLN A 88 6.10 -5.36 11.48
CA GLN A 88 5.91 -5.30 10.04
C GLN A 88 5.03 -4.11 9.65
N GLU A 89 4.00 -3.81 10.45
CA GLU A 89 3.16 -2.62 10.27
C GLU A 89 3.99 -1.33 10.28
N LEU A 90 4.95 -1.16 11.21
CA LEU A 90 5.81 0.02 11.26
C LEU A 90 6.64 0.22 9.97
N ILE A 91 7.12 -0.87 9.38
CA ILE A 91 7.86 -0.81 8.11
C ILE A 91 6.94 -0.36 6.98
N LEU A 92 5.72 -0.93 6.92
CA LEU A 92 4.72 -0.53 5.93
C LEU A 92 4.30 0.94 6.11
N ASP A 93 4.17 1.42 7.35
CA ASP A 93 3.84 2.83 7.63
C ASP A 93 4.86 3.78 7.01
N ASN A 94 6.14 3.44 7.15
CA ASN A 94 7.22 4.24 6.59
C ASN A 94 7.25 4.17 5.05
N TYR A 95 7.00 2.98 4.48
CA TYR A 95 6.92 2.81 3.02
C TYR A 95 5.77 3.63 2.40
N GLU A 96 4.60 3.60 3.03
CA GLU A 96 3.40 4.31 2.60
C GLU A 96 3.39 5.79 3.03
N ARG A 97 4.46 6.26 3.68
CA ARG A 97 4.59 7.62 4.25
C ARG A 97 3.36 8.01 5.09
N TYR A 98 2.86 7.07 5.89
CA TYR A 98 1.77 7.30 6.83
C TYR A 98 2.26 8.18 8.00
N PRO A 99 1.44 9.15 8.49
CA PRO A 99 0.12 9.56 7.99
C PRO A 99 0.18 10.70 6.95
N THR A 100 1.38 11.09 6.50
CA THR A 100 1.59 12.28 5.67
C THR A 100 0.98 12.16 4.28
N TRP A 101 1.09 10.99 3.63
CA TRP A 101 0.55 10.76 2.29
C TRP A 101 -0.67 9.85 2.28
N TYR A 102 -0.50 8.60 2.73
CA TYR A 102 -1.60 7.66 2.87
C TYR A 102 -2.13 7.68 4.29
N ARG A 103 -3.44 7.43 4.43
CA ARG A 103 -4.09 7.17 5.71
C ARG A 103 -4.43 5.69 5.84
N LYS A 104 -4.38 5.18 7.08
CA LYS A 104 -4.94 3.86 7.40
C LYS A 104 -6.45 3.96 7.50
N GLU A 105 -7.14 3.17 6.69
CA GLU A 105 -8.59 3.03 6.71
C GLU A 105 -8.95 1.65 7.21
N GLY A 106 -9.80 1.57 8.25
CA GLY A 106 -10.38 0.31 8.69
C GLY A 106 -11.37 -0.22 7.64
N VAL A 107 -11.23 -1.49 7.25
CA VAL A 107 -12.03 -2.11 6.20
C VAL A 107 -12.49 -3.51 6.57
N GLU A 108 -13.65 -3.88 6.05
CA GLU A 108 -14.11 -5.27 6.01
C GLU A 108 -13.55 -5.96 4.76
N ILE A 109 -12.77 -7.01 4.97
CA ILE A 109 -12.08 -7.80 3.94
C ILE A 109 -12.85 -9.11 3.77
N GLU A 110 -13.28 -9.42 2.55
CA GLU A 110 -13.98 -10.66 2.22
C GLU A 110 -13.03 -11.62 1.50
N ASP A 111 -12.83 -12.83 2.05
CA ASP A 111 -12.02 -13.88 1.40
C ASP A 111 -12.79 -14.60 0.28
N GLU A 112 -12.11 -15.45 -0.50
CA GLU A 112 -12.72 -16.21 -1.60
C GLU A 112 -13.86 -17.15 -1.18
N LYS A 113 -14.00 -17.45 0.12
CA LYS A 113 -15.09 -18.25 0.67
C LYS A 113 -16.24 -17.39 1.20
N GLY A 114 -16.20 -16.07 0.97
CA GLY A 114 -17.20 -15.12 1.45
C GLY A 114 -17.09 -14.79 2.94
N ARG A 115 -16.00 -15.18 3.62
CA ARG A 115 -15.83 -14.87 5.05
C ARG A 115 -15.29 -13.47 5.23
N LYS A 116 -15.88 -12.74 6.16
CA LYS A 116 -15.56 -11.35 6.48
C LYS A 116 -14.54 -11.27 7.60
N HIS A 117 -13.52 -10.44 7.41
CA HIS A 117 -12.43 -10.19 8.34
C HIS A 117 -12.26 -8.69 8.55
N GLN A 118 -11.91 -8.27 9.75
CA GLN A 118 -11.56 -6.87 10.02
C GLN A 118 -10.08 -6.65 9.77
N GLY A 119 -9.74 -5.59 9.05
CA GLY A 119 -8.37 -5.21 8.76
C GLY A 119 -8.26 -3.73 8.43
N PHE A 120 -7.15 -3.34 7.82
CA PHE A 120 -6.98 -2.00 7.31
C PHE A 120 -6.34 -2.01 5.92
N MET A 121 -6.41 -0.87 5.24
CA MET A 121 -5.64 -0.61 4.03
C MET A 121 -5.11 0.82 4.04
N TYR A 122 -4.13 1.10 3.18
CA TYR A 122 -3.67 2.44 2.90
C TYR A 122 -4.54 3.06 1.81
N ALA A 123 -5.13 4.21 2.11
CA ALA A 123 -6.06 4.91 1.24
C ALA A 123 -5.72 6.40 1.14
N ILE A 124 -6.27 7.07 0.14
CA ILE A 124 -6.26 8.53 0.00
C ILE A 124 -7.70 8.99 -0.26
N ASP A 125 -8.08 10.13 0.31
CA ASP A 125 -9.43 10.69 0.21
C ASP A 125 -9.56 11.80 -0.84
N LYS A 126 -8.45 12.36 -1.31
CA LYS A 126 -8.40 13.53 -2.21
C LYS A 126 -7.92 13.18 -3.63
N GLY A 127 -8.46 13.91 -4.60
CA GLY A 127 -7.97 13.91 -5.98
C GLY A 127 -8.18 12.62 -6.78
N GLY A 128 -7.38 12.50 -7.85
CA GLY A 128 -7.24 11.34 -8.73
C GLY A 128 -8.39 11.04 -9.70
N GLU A 129 -8.08 10.24 -10.73
CA GLU A 129 -9.03 9.73 -11.72
C GLU A 129 -9.32 8.24 -11.45
N LYS A 130 -10.60 7.83 -11.47
CA LYS A 130 -10.97 6.41 -11.30
C LYS A 130 -10.43 5.61 -12.47
N VAL A 131 -9.79 4.48 -12.20
CA VAL A 131 -9.27 3.57 -13.23
C VAL A 131 -9.96 2.21 -13.16
N GLU A 132 -10.35 1.69 -14.33
CA GLU A 132 -10.96 0.35 -14.44
C GLU A 132 -9.89 -0.75 -14.57
N ARG A 133 -8.75 -0.40 -15.17
CA ARG A 133 -7.60 -1.30 -15.38
C ARG A 133 -6.32 -0.58 -15.01
N PHE A 134 -5.41 -1.29 -14.36
CA PHE A 134 -4.15 -0.75 -13.90
C PHE A 134 -3.11 -1.86 -13.78
N GLU A 135 -1.84 -1.49 -13.89
CA GLU A 135 -0.72 -2.34 -13.53
C GLU A 135 -0.48 -2.23 -12.03
N ARG A 136 -0.33 -3.35 -11.33
CA ARG A 136 -0.12 -3.36 -9.88
C ARG A 136 1.17 -2.66 -9.49
N VAL A 137 2.20 -2.79 -10.33
CA VAL A 137 3.48 -2.09 -10.20
C VAL A 137 3.61 -1.14 -11.38
N ASN A 138 3.59 0.16 -11.09
CA ASN A 138 3.78 1.19 -12.11
C ASN A 138 5.27 1.56 -12.17
N GLY A 139 5.98 1.03 -13.17
CA GLY A 139 7.43 1.24 -13.38
C GLY A 139 8.29 0.00 -13.10
N ASP A 140 9.59 0.22 -12.90
CA ASP A 140 10.57 -0.86 -12.71
C ASP A 140 10.40 -1.55 -11.35
N MET A 141 10.16 -2.86 -11.37
CA MET A 141 10.03 -3.69 -10.17
C MET A 141 11.29 -3.66 -9.29
N ASN A 142 12.48 -3.62 -9.88
CA ASN A 142 13.74 -3.62 -9.13
C ASN A 142 13.88 -2.36 -8.27
N PHE A 143 13.45 -1.21 -8.79
CA PHE A 143 13.41 0.03 -8.02
C PHE A 143 12.59 -0.11 -6.73
N TYR A 144 11.41 -0.76 -6.81
CA TYR A 144 10.56 -0.97 -5.64
C TYR A 144 11.17 -1.97 -4.65
N ILE A 145 11.80 -3.04 -5.16
CA ILE A 145 12.49 -4.03 -4.33
C ILE A 145 13.60 -3.33 -3.54
N GLU A 146 14.52 -2.62 -4.21
CA GLU A 146 15.63 -1.91 -3.57
C GLU A 146 15.16 -0.85 -2.57
N SER A 147 14.11 -0.09 -2.92
CA SER A 147 13.49 0.87 -2.01
C SER A 147 12.97 0.19 -0.74
N GLY A 148 12.30 -0.96 -0.90
CA GLY A 148 11.79 -1.75 0.21
C GLY A 148 12.89 -2.25 1.15
N GLU A 149 14.01 -2.73 0.60
CA GLU A 149 15.16 -3.17 1.39
C GLU A 149 15.82 -2.01 2.16
N LYS A 150 15.97 -0.85 1.51
CA LYS A 150 16.52 0.36 2.15
C LYS A 150 15.65 0.82 3.32
N ILE A 151 14.33 0.86 3.13
CA ILE A 151 13.38 1.23 4.18
C ILE A 151 13.42 0.23 5.32
N ARG A 152 13.37 -1.08 5.04
CA ARG A 152 13.48 -2.12 6.06
C ARG A 152 14.75 -1.93 6.89
N LYS A 153 15.91 -1.78 6.23
CA LYS A 153 17.20 -1.59 6.89
C LYS A 153 17.18 -0.37 7.81
N LYS A 154 16.73 0.78 7.31
CA LYS A 154 16.63 2.02 8.09
C LYS A 154 15.78 1.83 9.35
N ILE A 155 14.62 1.21 9.24
CA ILE A 155 13.72 1.02 10.39
C ILE A 155 14.29 0.03 11.40
N LEU A 156 14.97 -1.03 10.96
CA LEU A 156 15.63 -1.95 11.89
C LEU A 156 16.82 -1.31 12.61
N GLU A 157 17.52 -0.36 11.97
CA GLU A 157 18.59 0.42 12.59
C GLU A 157 18.05 1.45 13.60
N GLU A 158 16.95 2.13 13.27
CA GLU A 158 16.30 3.13 14.13
C GLU A 158 15.58 2.48 15.33
N PHE A 159 15.06 1.26 15.14
CA PHE A 159 14.31 0.51 16.15
C PHE A 159 14.89 -0.91 16.35
N PRO A 160 16.05 -1.04 17.02
CA PRO A 160 16.80 -2.32 17.11
C PRO A 160 16.07 -3.43 17.87
N ASN A 161 15.05 -3.09 18.67
CA ASN A 161 14.24 -4.06 19.42
C ASN A 161 13.13 -4.71 18.58
N ILE A 162 13.02 -4.38 17.29
CA ILE A 162 12.05 -4.95 16.37
C ILE A 162 12.63 -6.20 15.69
N HIS A 163 11.82 -7.27 15.63
CA HIS A 163 12.16 -8.53 14.96
C HIS A 163 11.07 -8.91 13.93
N LEU A 164 11.47 -9.47 12.78
CA LEU A 164 10.60 -9.82 11.62
C LEU A 164 10.35 -11.32 11.46
#